data_AF-A0A8D3D9I7-F1
#
_entry.id   AF-A0A8D3D9I7-F1
#
_cell.length_a   1.000
_cell.length_b   1.000
_cell.length_c   1.000
_cell.angle_alpha   90.00
_cell.angle_beta   90.00
_cell.angle_gamma   90.00
#
_symmetry.space_group_name_H-M   'P 1'
#
loop_
_entity.id
_entity.type
_entity.pdbx_description
1 polymer ?
#
loop_
_entity_poly.entity_id
_entity_poly.type
_entity_poly.pdbx_seq_one_letter_code
_entity_poly.pdbx_strand_id
1 'polypeptide(L)'
;MYHLSPPQNRNPSESMQGEPLAFLISFSFLPLNLTFISLSRFFRVCMCVCAHQIIQSGKCVLQVLGLVLAFGNFMNGGNRSRGQADGFTLDILPKLKDVKSSDNSQSLLSYIVAYYLRHFDEDAGRETSVYPLPEPHDLFQASQLKFEDFQRDLRKMRKDLNGMVLNSHFTNTIFTTSSLGGKLTMA
;
A
#
# COMPACT_ATOMS: atom_id res chain seq x y z
N MET A 1 -68.47 -29.20 14.11
CA MET A 1 -67.85 -29.62 12.84
C MET A 1 -67.24 -28.37 12.23
N TYR A 2 -65.92 -28.23 12.28
CA TYR A 2 -65.22 -27.00 11.85
C TYR A 2 -65.29 -26.86 10.33
N HIS A 3 -65.88 -25.77 9.84
CA HIS A 3 -65.80 -25.37 8.43
C HIS A 3 -64.50 -24.58 8.22
N LEU A 4 -63.49 -25.21 7.59
CA LEU A 4 -62.36 -24.47 7.02
C LEU A 4 -62.85 -23.69 5.79
N SER A 5 -62.67 -22.37 5.81
CA SER A 5 -62.74 -21.56 4.59
C SER A 5 -61.42 -21.71 3.81
N PRO A 6 -61.44 -21.81 2.47
CA PRO A 6 -60.22 -21.93 1.68
C PRO A 6 -59.40 -20.64 1.72
N PRO A 7 -58.07 -20.72 1.54
CA PRO A 7 -57.20 -19.54 1.55
C PRO A 7 -57.56 -18.63 0.38
N GLN A 8 -57.85 -17.36 0.69
CA GLN A 8 -57.98 -16.30 -0.30
C GLN A 8 -56.69 -16.20 -1.12
N ASN A 9 -56.86 -16.24 -2.44
CA ASN A 9 -55.82 -16.10 -3.45
C ASN A 9 -55.09 -14.76 -3.26
N ARG A 10 -53.89 -14.78 -2.67
CA ARG A 10 -53.03 -13.59 -2.61
C ARG A 10 -52.53 -13.31 -4.01
N ASN A 11 -52.91 -12.16 -4.57
CA ASN A 11 -52.46 -11.69 -5.87
C ASN A 11 -50.91 -11.70 -5.94
N PRO A 12 -50.30 -12.19 -7.03
CA PRO A 12 -48.83 -12.20 -7.19
C PRO A 12 -48.19 -10.82 -7.35
N SER A 13 -48.95 -9.73 -7.28
CA SER A 13 -48.48 -8.37 -7.53
C SER A 13 -47.95 -7.64 -6.30
N GLU A 14 -47.96 -8.27 -5.12
CA GLU A 14 -47.63 -7.65 -3.83
C GLU A 14 -46.19 -7.91 -3.34
N SER A 15 -45.24 -8.20 -4.24
CA SER A 15 -43.82 -8.45 -3.89
C SER A 15 -42.80 -7.58 -4.62
N MET A 16 -43.24 -6.54 -5.35
CA MET A 16 -42.36 -5.62 -6.11
C MET A 16 -42.49 -4.16 -5.67
N GLN A 17 -42.77 -3.92 -4.38
CA GLN A 17 -42.78 -2.56 -3.79
C GLN A 17 -41.89 -2.46 -2.53
N GLY A 18 -40.86 -3.30 -2.46
CA GLY A 18 -39.82 -3.20 -1.43
C GLY A 18 -38.76 -2.14 -1.78
N GLU A 19 -39.00 -0.92 -1.30
CA GLU A 19 -38.00 0.11 -0.95
C GLU A 19 -37.04 0.63 -2.04
N PRO A 20 -37.49 1.52 -2.96
CA PRO A 20 -36.59 2.30 -3.82
C PRO A 20 -35.52 3.08 -3.02
N LEU A 21 -35.79 3.40 -1.75
CA LEU A 21 -34.84 4.00 -0.82
C LEU A 21 -33.61 3.10 -0.56
N ALA A 22 -33.78 1.79 -0.38
CA ALA A 22 -32.65 0.87 -0.19
C ALA A 22 -31.74 0.81 -1.42
N PHE A 23 -32.33 0.94 -2.61
CA PHE A 23 -31.60 0.99 -3.88
C PHE A 23 -30.84 2.30 -4.04
N LEU A 24 -31.47 3.44 -3.74
CA LEU A 24 -30.84 4.77 -3.76
C LEU A 24 -29.70 4.88 -2.73
N ILE A 25 -29.90 4.34 -1.54
CA ILE A 25 -28.88 4.28 -0.49
C ILE A 25 -27.69 3.44 -0.97
N SER A 26 -27.91 2.24 -1.52
CA SER A 26 -26.84 1.41 -2.08
C SER A 26 -26.09 2.10 -3.22
N PHE A 27 -26.80 2.81 -4.10
CA PHE A 27 -26.20 3.58 -5.19
C PHE A 27 -25.39 4.79 -4.70
N SER A 28 -25.75 5.39 -3.56
CA SER A 28 -25.00 6.49 -2.95
C SER A 28 -23.74 6.02 -2.19
N PHE A 29 -23.71 4.79 -1.67
CA PHE A 29 -22.53 4.20 -1.03
C PHE A 29 -21.54 3.55 -1.99
N LEU A 30 -21.99 3.15 -3.19
CA LEU A 30 -21.11 2.62 -4.25
C LEU A 30 -19.95 3.58 -4.61
N PRO A 31 -20.18 4.88 -4.94
CA PRO A 31 -19.11 5.82 -5.24
C PRO A 31 -18.18 6.05 -4.03
N LEU A 32 -18.70 6.01 -2.80
CA LEU A 32 -17.89 6.11 -1.58
C LEU A 32 -16.95 4.91 -1.40
N ASN A 33 -17.43 3.68 -1.60
CA ASN A 33 -16.59 2.47 -1.55
C ASN A 33 -15.53 2.44 -2.67
N LEU A 34 -15.90 2.85 -3.89
CA LEU A 34 -14.96 2.99 -5.02
C LEU A 34 -13.88 4.06 -4.74
N THR A 35 -14.27 5.15 -4.08
CA THR A 35 -13.34 6.22 -3.67
C THR A 35 -12.41 5.73 -2.57
N PHE A 36 -12.94 5.01 -1.57
CA PHE A 36 -12.14 4.42 -0.50
C PHE A 36 -11.11 3.43 -1.06
N ILE A 37 -11.52 2.51 -1.95
CA ILE A 37 -10.62 1.55 -2.62
C ILE A 37 -9.56 2.30 -3.46
N SER A 38 -9.95 3.36 -4.17
CA SER A 38 -9.01 4.17 -4.95
C SER A 38 -7.98 4.88 -4.06
N LEU A 39 -8.41 5.40 -2.91
CA LEU A 39 -7.55 6.06 -1.93
C LEU A 39 -6.57 5.07 -1.28
N SER A 40 -7.04 3.88 -0.87
CA SER A 40 -6.15 2.84 -0.32
C SER A 40 -5.10 2.42 -1.36
N ARG A 41 -5.49 2.36 -2.63
CA ARG A 41 -4.56 2.06 -3.73
C ARG A 41 -3.53 3.15 -3.96
N PHE A 42 -3.93 4.41 -3.92
CA PHE A 42 -3.02 5.55 -4.04
C PHE A 42 -1.98 5.54 -2.92
N PHE A 43 -2.42 5.35 -1.68
CA PHE A 43 -1.51 5.19 -0.54
C PHE A 43 -0.50 4.06 -0.74
N ARG A 44 -0.95 2.91 -1.27
CA ARG A 44 -0.08 1.75 -1.53
C ARG A 44 1.00 2.05 -2.59
N VAL A 45 0.66 2.83 -3.62
CA VAL A 45 1.62 3.28 -4.65
C VAL A 45 2.63 4.26 -4.04
N CYS A 46 2.17 5.25 -3.28
CA CYS A 46 3.04 6.20 -2.59
C CYS A 46 4.02 5.51 -1.64
N MET A 47 3.57 4.52 -0.85
CA MET A 47 4.45 3.75 0.03
C MET A 47 5.54 2.99 -0.73
N CYS A 48 5.23 2.41 -1.89
CA CYS A 48 6.22 1.73 -2.71
C CYS A 48 7.29 2.69 -3.24
N VAL A 49 6.87 3.88 -3.71
CA VAL A 49 7.80 4.93 -4.18
C VAL A 49 8.66 5.47 -3.02
N CYS A 50 8.07 5.72 -1.86
CA CYS A 50 8.80 6.15 -0.67
C CYS A 50 9.81 5.09 -0.22
N ALA A 51 9.42 3.82 -0.15
CA ALA A 51 10.33 2.73 0.18
C ALA A 51 11.48 2.62 -0.83
N HIS A 52 11.19 2.75 -2.13
CA HIS A 52 12.20 2.78 -3.18
C HIS A 52 13.18 3.95 -3.02
N GLN A 53 12.67 5.17 -2.76
CA GLN A 53 13.49 6.36 -2.57
C GLN A 53 14.40 6.23 -1.34
N ILE A 54 13.87 5.71 -0.22
CA ILE A 54 14.65 5.49 1.01
C ILE A 54 15.76 4.45 0.75
N ILE A 55 15.46 3.37 0.03
CA ILE A 55 16.46 2.33 -0.28
C ILE A 55 17.53 2.85 -1.27
N GLN A 56 17.14 3.63 -2.29
CA GLN A 56 18.10 4.13 -3.30
C GLN A 56 18.93 5.33 -2.83
N SER A 57 18.34 6.24 -2.06
CA SER A 57 18.94 7.56 -1.77
C SER A 57 19.07 7.85 -0.28
N GLY A 58 18.61 6.95 0.58
CA GLY A 58 18.77 7.09 2.03
C GLY A 58 20.25 7.07 2.39
N LYS A 59 20.75 8.21 2.88
CA LYS A 59 22.15 8.35 3.33
C LYS A 59 22.54 7.24 4.31
N CYS A 60 21.62 6.85 5.19
CA CYS A 60 21.86 5.83 6.19
C CYS A 60 21.95 4.42 5.61
N VAL A 61 21.12 4.09 4.61
CA VAL A 61 21.23 2.81 3.90
C VAL A 61 22.59 2.72 3.20
N LEU A 62 23.02 3.79 2.54
CA LEU A 62 24.35 3.86 1.90
C LEU A 62 25.49 3.75 2.91
N GLN A 63 25.36 4.36 4.10
CA GLN A 63 26.35 4.23 5.18
C GLN A 63 26.46 2.78 5.67
N VAL A 64 25.33 2.10 5.91
CA VAL A 64 25.34 0.69 6.34
C VAL A 64 25.93 -0.20 5.25
N LEU A 65 25.54 -0.02 3.98
CA LEU A 65 26.12 -0.76 2.86
C LEU A 65 27.63 -0.46 2.72
N GLY A 66 28.05 0.78 2.95
CA GLY A 66 29.46 1.18 2.98
C GLY A 66 30.25 0.49 4.10
N LEU A 67 29.67 0.35 5.30
CA LEU A 67 30.27 -0.43 6.40
C LEU A 67 30.43 -1.90 6.03
N VAL A 68 29.40 -2.50 5.44
CA VAL A 68 29.45 -3.90 4.97
C VAL A 68 30.56 -4.08 3.93
N LEU A 69 30.69 -3.13 2.99
CA LEU A 69 31.74 -3.16 1.98
C LEU A 69 33.14 -3.00 2.60
N ALA A 70 33.30 -2.03 3.51
CA ALA A 70 34.58 -1.77 4.16
C ALA A 70 35.06 -2.96 5.00
N PHE A 71 34.18 -3.52 5.85
CA PHE A 71 34.52 -4.70 6.64
C PHE A 71 34.70 -5.94 5.76
N GLY A 72 33.88 -6.11 4.72
CA GLY A 72 34.05 -7.17 3.74
C GLY A 72 35.42 -7.13 3.06
N ASN A 73 35.85 -5.95 2.60
CA ASN A 73 37.16 -5.76 1.98
C ASN A 73 38.31 -6.01 2.97
N PHE A 74 38.17 -5.54 4.22
CA PHE A 74 39.16 -5.79 5.27
C PHE A 74 39.31 -7.29 5.57
N MET A 75 38.19 -7.98 5.80
CA MET A 75 38.17 -9.40 6.14
C MET A 75 38.63 -10.31 5.00
N ASN A 76 38.38 -9.91 3.75
CA ASN A 76 38.83 -10.64 2.57
C ASN A 76 40.18 -10.11 2.01
N GLY A 77 40.89 -9.30 2.80
CA GLY A 77 42.21 -8.75 2.44
C GLY A 77 43.18 -9.85 1.99
N GLY A 78 43.90 -9.59 0.90
CA GLY A 78 44.80 -10.56 0.27
C GLY A 78 44.13 -11.46 -0.78
N ASN A 79 42.79 -11.51 -0.84
CA ASN A 79 42.07 -12.15 -1.94
C ASN A 79 41.80 -11.14 -3.07
N ARG A 80 42.46 -11.31 -4.22
CA ARG A 80 42.43 -10.37 -5.35
C ARG A 80 41.03 -10.13 -5.93
N SER A 81 40.09 -11.07 -5.75
CA SER A 81 38.72 -10.95 -6.26
C SER A 81 37.69 -10.53 -5.21
N ARG A 82 38.04 -10.51 -3.91
CA ARG A 82 37.08 -10.27 -2.82
C ARG A 82 37.50 -9.17 -1.83
N GLY A 83 38.79 -8.91 -1.68
CA GLY A 83 39.32 -7.91 -0.76
C GLY A 83 39.49 -6.51 -1.36
N GLN A 84 39.13 -6.33 -2.62
CA GLN A 84 39.22 -5.07 -3.39
C GLN A 84 37.95 -4.87 -4.22
N ALA A 85 36.79 -5.13 -3.61
CA ALA A 85 35.52 -4.99 -4.29
C ALA A 85 35.01 -3.54 -4.23
N ASP A 86 34.42 -3.07 -5.32
CA ASP A 86 33.70 -1.79 -5.39
C ASP A 86 32.24 -1.92 -4.92
N GLY A 87 31.77 -3.15 -4.70
CA GLY A 87 30.41 -3.45 -4.29
C GLY A 87 30.20 -4.93 -4.04
N PHE A 88 28.98 -5.28 -3.61
CA PHE A 88 28.58 -6.66 -3.35
C PHE A 88 27.13 -6.88 -3.76
N THR A 89 26.79 -8.15 -3.97
CA THR A 89 25.41 -8.58 -4.20
C THR A 89 24.63 -8.62 -2.89
N LEU A 90 23.38 -8.16 -2.87
CA LEU A 90 22.59 -8.03 -1.63
C LEU A 90 22.25 -9.38 -0.95
N ASP A 91 22.46 -10.51 -1.63
CA ASP A 91 22.28 -11.86 -1.09
C ASP A 91 23.28 -12.20 0.04
N ILE A 92 24.32 -11.38 0.22
CA ILE A 92 25.24 -11.49 1.35
C ILE A 92 24.64 -10.98 2.65
N LEU A 93 23.66 -10.06 2.62
CA LEU A 93 23.15 -9.39 3.83
C LEU A 93 22.59 -10.40 4.85
N PRO A 94 21.80 -11.41 4.46
CA PRO A 94 21.33 -12.44 5.41
C PRO A 94 22.46 -13.29 6.00
N LYS A 95 23.62 -13.40 5.34
CA LYS A 95 24.78 -14.21 5.75
C LYS A 95 25.64 -13.52 6.81
N LEU A 96 25.51 -12.20 6.97
CA LEU A 96 26.30 -11.42 7.94
C LEU A 96 26.06 -11.86 9.39
N LYS A 97 24.89 -12.43 9.69
CA LYS A 97 24.57 -12.99 11.01
C LYS A 97 25.36 -14.27 11.33
N ASP A 98 25.79 -14.98 10.29
CA ASP A 98 26.44 -16.29 10.41
C ASP A 98 27.96 -16.15 10.56
N VAL A 99 28.51 -14.99 10.18
CA VAL A 99 29.91 -14.64 10.41
C VAL A 99 30.08 -14.12 11.83
N LYS A 100 30.90 -14.80 12.64
CA LYS A 100 31.07 -14.51 14.07
C LYS A 100 32.50 -14.16 14.43
N SER A 101 32.65 -13.47 15.54
CA SER A 101 33.93 -13.31 16.21
C SER A 101 34.53 -14.66 16.61
N SER A 102 35.83 -14.71 16.83
CA SER A 102 36.56 -15.95 17.18
C SER A 102 36.07 -16.60 18.48
N ASP A 103 35.55 -15.80 19.41
CA ASP A 103 34.96 -16.21 20.68
C ASP A 103 33.43 -16.47 20.58
N ASN A 104 32.84 -16.35 19.39
CA ASN A 104 31.40 -16.48 19.12
C ASN A 104 30.48 -15.54 19.91
N SER A 105 31.02 -14.50 20.56
CA SER A 105 30.24 -13.57 21.39
C SER A 105 29.38 -12.60 20.56
N GLN A 106 29.78 -12.32 19.33
CA GLN A 106 29.10 -11.35 18.46
C GLN A 106 29.14 -11.77 16.99
N SER A 107 28.06 -11.47 16.26
CA SER A 107 28.03 -11.61 14.79
C SER A 107 28.52 -10.33 14.12
N LEU A 108 28.97 -10.44 12.87
CA LEU A 108 29.34 -9.28 12.04
C LEU A 108 28.15 -8.33 11.87
N LEU A 109 26.93 -8.85 11.72
CA LEU A 109 25.71 -8.04 11.70
C LEU A 109 25.56 -7.22 12.99
N SER A 110 25.67 -7.86 14.15
CA SER A 110 25.57 -7.20 15.46
C SER A 110 26.65 -6.13 15.63
N TYR A 111 27.87 -6.42 15.18
CA TYR A 111 28.99 -5.48 15.22
C TYR A 111 28.75 -4.26 14.31
N ILE A 112 28.26 -4.45 13.09
CA ILE A 112 27.93 -3.35 12.15
C ILE A 112 26.87 -2.43 12.75
N VAL A 113 25.81 -2.99 13.33
CA VAL A 113 24.75 -2.19 13.97
C VAL A 113 25.31 -1.37 15.13
N ALA A 114 26.10 -1.99 16.01
CA ALA A 114 26.73 -1.28 17.13
C ALA A 114 27.71 -0.19 16.65
N TYR A 115 28.48 -0.48 15.60
CA TYR A 115 29.41 0.48 15.00
C TYR A 115 28.67 1.66 14.38
N TYR A 116 27.56 1.40 13.66
CA TYR A 116 26.74 2.42 13.06
C TYR A 116 26.21 3.40 14.12
N LEU A 117 25.57 2.87 15.16
CA LEU A 117 25.03 3.69 16.24
C LEU A 117 26.12 4.53 16.92
N ARG A 118 27.29 3.95 17.17
CA ARG A 118 28.38 4.65 17.87
C ARG A 118 29.02 5.78 17.06
N HIS A 119 29.02 5.71 15.72
CA HIS A 119 29.81 6.60 14.88
C HIS A 119 28.99 7.47 13.92
N PHE A 120 27.75 7.08 13.60
CA PHE A 120 26.90 7.78 12.64
C PHE A 120 25.61 8.31 13.23
N ASP A 121 25.18 7.82 14.40
CA ASP A 121 24.01 8.33 15.10
C ASP A 121 24.45 9.26 16.25
N GLU A 122 24.30 10.57 16.04
CA GLU A 122 24.62 11.60 17.03
C GLU A 122 23.68 11.58 18.25
N ASP A 123 22.52 10.90 18.12
CA ASP A 123 21.50 10.72 19.14
C ASP A 123 21.47 9.29 19.71
N ALA A 124 22.47 8.47 19.42
CA ALA A 124 22.52 7.09 19.88
C ALA A 124 22.30 6.98 21.40
N GLY A 125 21.26 6.23 21.80
CA GLY A 125 20.89 6.04 23.20
C GLY A 125 19.99 7.12 23.80
N ARG A 126 19.55 8.12 23.02
CA ARG A 126 18.48 9.06 23.38
C ARG A 126 17.14 8.58 22.83
N GLU A 127 16.04 8.99 23.46
CA GLU A 127 14.67 8.70 22.97
C GLU A 127 14.36 9.31 21.59
N THR A 128 15.22 10.21 21.10
CA THR A 128 15.12 10.86 19.78
C THR A 128 15.85 10.13 18.66
N SER A 129 16.56 9.02 18.94
CA SER A 129 17.22 8.22 17.90
C SER A 129 16.17 7.62 16.97
N VAL A 130 16.15 8.08 15.72
CA VAL A 130 15.27 7.55 14.67
C VAL A 130 16.05 6.50 13.90
N TYR A 131 15.62 5.24 13.99
CA TYR A 131 16.21 4.19 13.19
C TYR A 131 16.02 4.52 11.69
N PRO A 132 17.10 4.64 10.91
CA PRO A 132 16.99 5.30 9.61
C PRO A 132 16.67 4.34 8.46
N LEU A 133 16.37 3.08 8.79
CA LEU A 133 15.86 2.08 7.85
C LEU A 133 14.33 2.03 7.96
N PRO A 134 13.62 1.76 6.85
CA PRO A 134 12.18 1.52 6.91
C PRO A 134 11.86 0.40 7.90
N GLU A 135 10.72 0.52 8.57
CA GLU A 135 10.22 -0.53 9.43
C GLU A 135 10.11 -1.86 8.64
N PRO A 136 10.50 -3.00 9.22
CA PRO A 136 10.46 -4.29 8.52
C PRO A 136 9.08 -4.64 7.94
N HIS A 137 8.01 -4.20 8.63
CA HIS A 137 6.64 -4.37 8.18
C HIS A 137 6.35 -3.65 6.87
N ASP A 138 6.83 -2.41 6.72
CA ASP A 138 6.62 -1.61 5.51
C ASP A 138 7.44 -2.15 4.35
N LEU A 139 8.66 -2.61 4.62
CA LEU A 139 9.51 -3.27 3.64
C LEU A 139 8.90 -4.60 3.17
N PHE A 140 8.35 -5.39 4.08
CA PHE A 140 7.67 -6.63 3.75
C PHE A 140 6.44 -6.36 2.88
N GLN A 141 5.58 -5.43 3.28
CA GLN A 141 4.42 -5.05 2.47
C GLN A 141 4.83 -4.58 1.08
N ALA A 142 5.87 -3.74 0.97
CA ALA A 142 6.39 -3.27 -0.31
C ALA A 142 6.87 -4.44 -1.20
N SER A 143 7.54 -5.44 -0.61
CA SER A 143 8.05 -6.62 -1.32
C SER A 143 6.96 -7.52 -1.91
N GLN A 144 5.76 -7.52 -1.34
CA GLN A 144 4.63 -8.33 -1.86
C GLN A 144 3.94 -7.71 -3.08
N LEU A 145 4.32 -6.49 -3.45
CA LEU A 145 3.67 -5.75 -4.53
C LEU A 145 4.29 -6.10 -5.89
N LYS A 146 3.42 -6.37 -6.87
CA LYS A 146 3.82 -6.69 -8.25
C LYS A 146 3.58 -5.51 -9.18
N PHE A 147 4.54 -5.24 -10.07
CA PHE A 147 4.44 -4.13 -11.01
C PHE A 147 3.23 -4.25 -11.94
N GLU A 148 2.91 -5.47 -12.36
CA GLU A 148 1.78 -5.75 -13.24
C GLU A 148 0.45 -5.43 -12.57
N ASP A 149 0.34 -5.75 -11.28
CA ASP A 149 -0.84 -5.43 -10.49
C ASP A 149 -1.02 -3.91 -10.39
N PHE A 150 0.05 -3.16 -10.12
CA PHE A 150 0.01 -1.70 -10.11
C PHE A 150 -0.44 -1.11 -11.45
N GLN A 151 0.10 -1.61 -12.57
CA GLN A 151 -0.25 -1.09 -13.88
C GLN A 151 -1.72 -1.37 -14.22
N ARG A 152 -2.23 -2.56 -13.86
CA ARG A 152 -3.65 -2.90 -14.01
C ARG A 152 -4.52 -2.00 -13.13
N ASP A 153 -4.08 -1.72 -11.92
CA ASP A 153 -4.79 -0.90 -10.95
C ASP A 153 -4.92 0.56 -11.42
N LEU A 154 -3.82 1.15 -11.93
CA LEU A 154 -3.84 2.51 -12.48
C LEU A 154 -4.76 2.64 -13.69
N ARG A 155 -4.76 1.63 -14.58
CA ARG A 155 -5.69 1.61 -15.73
C ARG A 155 -7.14 1.54 -15.29
N LYS A 156 -7.44 0.70 -14.29
CA LYS A 156 -8.79 0.58 -13.73
C LYS A 156 -9.22 1.89 -13.05
N MET A 157 -8.35 2.46 -12.22
CA MET A 157 -8.61 3.74 -11.55
C MET A 157 -8.91 4.86 -12.55
N ARG A 158 -8.15 4.96 -13.65
CA ARG A 158 -8.42 5.93 -14.72
C ARG A 158 -9.80 5.73 -15.35
N LYS A 159 -10.20 4.47 -15.56
CA LYS A 159 -11.52 4.16 -16.13
C LYS A 159 -12.64 4.50 -15.15
N ASP A 160 -12.46 4.18 -13.87
CA ASP A 160 -13.45 4.42 -12.81
C ASP A 160 -13.65 5.93 -12.58
N LEU A 161 -12.56 6.72 -12.55
CA LEU A 161 -12.61 8.19 -12.49
C LEU A 161 -13.37 8.80 -13.68
N ASN A 162 -13.05 8.36 -14.90
CA ASN A 162 -13.77 8.83 -16.09
C ASN A 162 -15.25 8.45 -16.05
N GLY A 163 -15.58 7.26 -15.54
CA GLY A 163 -16.96 6.81 -15.36
C GLY A 163 -17.72 7.65 -14.35
N MET A 164 -17.10 8.04 -13.23
CA MET A 164 -17.72 8.92 -12.22
C MET A 164 -17.99 10.32 -12.77
N VAL A 165 -17.04 10.91 -13.51
CA VAL A 165 -17.22 12.23 -14.14
C VAL A 165 -18.40 12.18 -15.13
N LEU A 166 -18.46 11.16 -15.98
CA LEU A 166 -19.57 11.00 -16.93
C LEU A 166 -20.92 10.81 -16.21
N ASN A 167 -20.96 9.97 -15.18
CA ASN A 167 -22.19 9.75 -14.40
C ASN A 167 -22.64 11.01 -13.66
N SER A 168 -21.72 11.84 -13.16
CA SER A 168 -22.03 13.11 -12.50
C SER A 168 -22.63 14.13 -13.48
N HIS A 169 -22.15 14.19 -14.72
CA HIS A 169 -22.76 15.02 -15.76
C HIS A 169 -24.17 14.52 -16.13
N PHE A 170 -24.35 13.20 -16.22
CA PHE A 170 -25.63 12.59 -16.57
C PHE A 170 -26.68 12.81 -15.47
N THR A 171 -26.32 12.62 -14.20
CA THR A 171 -27.23 12.86 -13.07
C THR A 171 -27.59 14.33 -12.92
N ASN A 172 -26.65 15.26 -13.11
CA ASN A 172 -26.94 16.70 -13.12
C ASN A 172 -27.87 17.11 -14.26
N THR A 173 -27.73 16.49 -15.44
CA THR A 173 -28.61 16.75 -16.60
C THR A 173 -30.02 16.22 -16.36
N ILE A 174 -30.18 15.04 -15.76
CA ILE A 174 -31.51 14.50 -15.40
C ILE A 174 -32.18 15.36 -14.32
N PHE A 175 -31.45 15.80 -13.29
CA PHE A 175 -32.02 16.66 -12.23
C PHE A 175 -32.44 18.04 -12.74
N THR A 176 -31.69 18.63 -13.67
CA THR A 176 -32.06 19.92 -14.27
C THR A 176 -33.28 19.80 -15.18
N THR A 177 -33.35 18.75 -16.00
CA THR A 177 -34.52 18.50 -16.87
C THR A 177 -35.79 18.13 -16.09
N SER A 178 -35.69 17.37 -14.99
CA SER A 178 -36.83 17.09 -14.11
C SER A 178 -37.30 18.31 -13.31
N SER A 179 -36.39 19.22 -12.94
CA SER A 179 -36.73 20.51 -12.34
C SER A 179 -37.40 21.49 -13.32
N LEU A 180 -37.14 21.37 -14.63
CA LEU A 180 -37.78 22.18 -15.68
C LEU A 180 -39.15 21.62 -16.11
N GLY A 181 -39.39 20.31 -15.92
CA GLY A 181 -40.67 19.66 -16.25
C GLY A 181 -41.84 19.94 -15.31
N GLY A 182 -41.64 20.68 -14.22
CA GLY A 182 -42.68 21.04 -13.24
C GLY A 182 -43.45 22.35 -13.52
N LYS A 183 -43.16 23.04 -14.62
CA LYS A 183 -43.88 24.27 -15.03
C LYS A 183 -44.25 24.21 -16.50
N LEU A 184 -45.25 23.41 -16.86
CA LEU A 184 -46.08 23.63 -18.04
C LEU A 184 -47.40 22.89 -17.83
N THR A 185 -48.49 23.48 -18.34
CA THR A 185 -49.93 23.16 -18.18
C THR A 185 -50.55 23.54 -16.82
N MET A 186 -51.51 24.47 -16.69
CA MET A 186 -52.53 24.94 -17.63
C MET A 186 -52.80 26.46 -17.56
N ALA A 187 -52.98 27.07 -18.74
CA ALA A 187 -53.89 28.19 -19.00
C ALA A 187 -54.77 27.77 -20.19
#